data_AF-A0A3T0L225-F1
#
_entry.id   AF-A0A3T0L225-F1
#
_cell.length_a   1.000
_cell.length_b   1.000
_cell.length_c   1.000
_cell.angle_alpha   90.00
_cell.angle_beta   90.00
_cell.angle_gamma   90.00
#
_symmetry.space_group_name_H-M   'P 1'
#
loop_
_entity.id
_entity.type
_entity.pdbx_description
1 polymer ?
#
loop_
_entity_poly.entity_id
_entity_poly.type
_entity_poly.pdbx_seq_one_letter_code
_entity_poly.pdbx_strand_id
1 'polypeptide(L)'
;MKWACKVLNVAPLSSLEDVNRKYKKLVKQSHPDISGKNDKIADINRAYEILKDYIRNYKFSFTEDEILKQYPGEFLKKFKV
;
A
#
# COMPACT_ATOMS: atom_id res chain seq x y z
N MET A 1 1.24 10.68 6.13
CA MET A 1 0.90 9.24 6.20
C MET A 1 -0.56 8.95 6.50
N LYS A 2 -1.12 9.34 7.66
CA LYS A 2 -2.52 9.03 8.03
C LYS A 2 -3.57 9.48 6.99
N TRP A 3 -3.35 10.63 6.36
CA TRP A 3 -4.23 11.13 5.29
C TRP A 3 -4.22 10.22 4.05
N ALA A 4 -3.05 9.83 3.56
CA ALA A 4 -2.92 9.00 2.36
C ALA A 4 -3.57 7.61 2.54
N CYS A 5 -3.42 7.00 3.73
CA CYS A 5 -4.11 5.74 4.02
C CYS A 5 -5.63 5.87 4.00
N LYS A 6 -6.15 7.01 4.49
CA LYS A 6 -7.59 7.30 4.53
C LYS A 6 -8.15 7.51 3.12
N VAL A 7 -7.42 8.23 2.27
CA VAL A 7 -7.81 8.49 0.87
C VAL A 7 -7.84 7.20 0.04
N LEU A 8 -6.81 6.36 0.17
CA LEU A 8 -6.73 5.09 -0.57
C LEU A 8 -7.51 3.94 0.07
N ASN A 9 -8.08 4.18 1.26
CA ASN A 9 -8.75 3.16 2.08
C ASN A 9 -7.89 1.88 2.25
N VAL A 10 -6.58 2.09 2.43
CA VAL A 10 -5.61 1.00 2.63
C VAL A 10 -5.50 0.67 4.12
N ALA A 11 -5.35 -0.61 4.44
CA ALA A 11 -5.16 -1.03 5.81
C ALA A 11 -3.73 -0.61 6.28
N PRO A 12 -3.49 -0.45 7.58
CA PRO A 12 -2.17 -0.10 8.10
C PRO A 12 -1.10 -1.15 7.77
N LEU A 13 -1.49 -2.42 7.63
CA LEU A 13 -0.67 -3.51 7.11
C LEU A 13 -1.12 -3.83 5.70
N SER A 14 -0.50 -3.20 4.70
CA SER A 14 -0.82 -3.43 3.28
C SER A 14 0.45 -3.39 2.44
N SER A 15 0.62 -4.40 1.60
CA SER A 15 1.74 -4.48 0.66
C SER A 15 1.59 -3.46 -0.48
N LEU A 16 2.69 -3.15 -1.17
CA LEU A 16 2.68 -2.29 -2.36
C LEU A 16 1.63 -2.74 -3.39
N GLU A 17 1.45 -4.05 -3.56
CA GLU A 17 0.43 -4.62 -4.43
C GLU A 17 -0.99 -4.26 -4.02
N ASP A 18 -1.31 -4.28 -2.72
CA ASP A 18 -2.64 -3.91 -2.21
C ASP A 18 -2.92 -2.42 -2.43
N VAL A 19 -1.90 -1.58 -2.19
CA VAL A 19 -1.95 -0.14 -2.45
C VAL A 19 -2.22 0.15 -3.94
N ASN A 20 -1.50 -0.53 -4.85
CA ASN A 20 -1.66 -0.36 -6.29
C ASN A 20 -3.03 -0.87 -6.78
N ARG A 21 -3.50 -1.99 -6.24
CA ARG A 21 -4.84 -2.54 -6.53
C ARG A 21 -5.95 -1.57 -6.10
N LYS A 22 -5.88 -1.02 -4.89
CA LYS A 22 -6.85 -0.05 -4.37
C LYS A 22 -6.82 1.25 -5.16
N TYR A 23 -5.63 1.76 -5.48
CA TYR A 23 -5.47 2.92 -6.35
C TYR A 23 -6.19 2.73 -7.69
N LYS A 24 -5.92 1.64 -8.41
CA LYS A 24 -6.58 1.34 -9.70
C LYS A 24 -8.11 1.25 -9.57
N LYS A 25 -8.60 0.67 -8.48
CA LYS A 25 -10.05 0.57 -8.20
C LYS A 25 -10.66 1.94 -7.95
N LEU A 26 -10.03 2.78 -7.14
CA LEU A 26 -10.48 4.13 -6.80
C LEU A 26 -10.47 5.07 -8.01
N VAL A 27 -9.44 5.00 -8.85
CA VAL A 27 -9.36 5.78 -10.10
C VAL A 27 -10.49 5.37 -11.05
N LYS A 28 -10.75 4.07 -11.21
CA LYS A 28 -11.89 3.58 -12.01
C LYS A 28 -13.24 4.03 -11.46
N GLN A 29 -13.40 4.06 -10.14
CA GLN A 29 -14.64 4.48 -9.48
C GLN A 29 -14.86 6.00 -9.50
N SER A 30 -13.79 6.78 -9.56
CA SER A 30 -13.84 8.25 -9.54
C SER A 30 -14.02 8.86 -10.94
N HIS A 31 -14.52 8.08 -11.91
CA HIS A 31 -14.62 8.51 -13.30
C HIS A 31 -15.32 9.88 -13.39
N PRO A 32 -14.74 10.86 -14.11
CA PRO A 32 -15.20 12.26 -14.11
C PRO A 32 -16.64 12.41 -14.64
N ASP A 33 -17.09 11.45 -15.44
CA ASP A 33 -18.45 11.33 -15.97
C ASP A 33 -19.53 11.18 -14.87
N ILE A 34 -19.15 10.61 -13.72
CA ILE A 34 -20.08 10.32 -12.61
C ILE A 34 -19.96 11.36 -11.48
N SER A 35 -18.78 11.95 -11.25
CA SER A 35 -18.56 12.80 -10.06
C SER A 35 -18.27 14.27 -10.34
N GLY A 36 -18.04 14.71 -11.59
CA GLY A 36 -17.86 16.14 -11.95
C GLY A 36 -16.76 16.91 -11.19
N LYS A 37 -16.01 16.25 -10.30
CA LYS A 37 -15.05 16.83 -9.37
C LYS A 37 -13.71 16.18 -9.60
N ASN A 38 -12.90 16.80 -10.47
CA ASN A 38 -11.51 16.44 -10.74
C ASN A 38 -10.64 16.37 -9.47
N ASP A 39 -11.05 17.08 -8.43
CA ASP A 39 -10.37 17.18 -7.13
C ASP A 39 -10.10 15.82 -6.49
N LYS A 40 -11.06 14.88 -6.56
CA LYS A 40 -10.92 13.55 -5.94
C LYS A 40 -9.81 12.69 -6.57
N ILE A 41 -9.65 12.76 -7.89
CA ILE A 41 -8.58 12.02 -8.58
C ILE A 41 -7.22 12.61 -8.24
N ALA A 42 -7.13 13.94 -8.12
CA ALA A 42 -5.89 14.60 -7.71
C ALA A 42 -5.47 14.15 -6.29
N ASP A 43 -6.42 14.07 -5.35
CA ASP A 43 -6.16 13.55 -4.00
C ASP A 43 -5.69 12.09 -4.00
N ILE A 44 -6.35 11.23 -4.79
CA ILE A 44 -5.99 9.81 -4.92
C ILE A 44 -4.57 9.65 -5.48
N ASN A 45 -4.22 10.41 -6.52
CA ASN A 45 -2.88 10.42 -7.11
C ASN A 45 -1.84 10.86 -6.10
N ARG A 46 -2.11 11.96 -5.38
CA ARG A 46 -1.19 12.49 -4.36
C ARG A 46 -0.98 11.54 -3.20
N ALA A 47 -2.05 10.91 -2.73
CA ALA A 47 -1.97 9.88 -1.69
C ALA A 47 -1.13 8.68 -2.15
N TYR A 48 -1.30 8.26 -3.41
CA TYR A 48 -0.55 7.14 -3.97
C TYR A 48 0.93 7.45 -4.11
N GLU A 49 1.30 8.64 -4.56
CA GLU A 49 2.70 9.07 -4.63
C GLU A 49 3.39 9.07 -3.27
N ILE A 50 2.74 9.62 -2.23
CA ILE A 50 3.29 9.65 -0.87
C ILE A 50 3.54 8.24 -0.34
N LEU A 51 2.59 7.32 -0.51
CA LEU A 51 2.75 5.93 -0.07
C LEU A 51 3.82 5.21 -0.89
N LYS A 52 3.83 5.40 -2.20
CA LYS A 52 4.80 4.77 -3.09
C LYS A 52 6.22 5.24 -2.79
N ASP A 53 6.42 6.52 -2.58
CA ASP A 53 7.72 7.10 -2.22
C ASP A 53 8.21 6.54 -0.89
N TYR A 54 7.35 6.51 0.12
CA TYR A 54 7.69 5.91 1.41
C TYR A 54 8.05 4.44 1.32
N ILE A 55 7.27 3.63 0.58
CA ILE A 55 7.56 2.21 0.40
C ILE A 55 8.87 2.03 -0.38
N ARG A 56 9.13 2.88 -1.38
CA ARG A 56 10.35 2.82 -2.19
C ARG A 56 11.60 3.22 -1.41
N ASN A 57 11.47 4.18 -0.51
CA ASN A 57 12.55 4.64 0.36
C ASN A 57 12.62 3.84 1.67
N TYR A 58 11.71 2.89 1.88
CA TYR A 58 11.72 2.03 3.05
C TYR A 58 12.93 1.12 2.99
N LYS A 59 13.84 1.28 3.95
CA LYS A 59 15.04 0.44 4.08
C LYS A 59 14.66 -0.81 4.86
N PHE A 60 14.86 -1.96 4.22
CA PHE A 60 14.67 -3.26 4.86
C PHE A 60 15.98 -3.71 5.52
N SER A 61 15.90 -4.24 6.74
CA SER A 61 16.97 -5.04 7.32
C SER A 61 16.72 -6.50 6.98
N PHE A 62 17.68 -7.16 6.34
CA PHE A 62 17.61 -8.59 6.01
C PHE A 62 18.08 -9.48 7.16
N THR A 63 18.05 -8.96 8.39
CA THR A 63 18.37 -9.75 9.59
C THR A 63 17.28 -10.78 9.84
N GLU A 64 17.67 -11.96 10.32
CA GLU A 64 16.75 -13.08 10.58
C GLU A 64 15.57 -12.67 11.48
N ASP A 65 15.81 -11.82 12.49
CA ASP A 65 14.78 -11.31 13.40
C ASP A 65 13.70 -10.46 12.70
N GLU A 66 14.09 -9.65 11.71
CA GLU A 66 13.19 -8.79 10.93
C GLU A 66 12.39 -9.62 9.92
N ILE A 67 13.04 -10.60 9.28
CA ILE A 67 12.38 -11.56 8.40
C ILE A 67 11.36 -12.40 9.18
N LEU A 68 11.70 -12.82 10.41
CA LEU A 68 10.81 -13.54 11.32
C LEU A 68 9.58 -12.72 11.74
N LYS A 69 9.78 -11.42 12.03
CA LYS A 69 8.68 -10.49 12.33
C LYS A 69 7.75 -10.28 11.14
N GLN A 70 8.30 -10.17 9.93
CA GLN A 70 7.53 -9.89 8.73
C GLN A 70 6.87 -11.14 8.12
N TYR A 71 7.51 -12.32 8.25
CA TYR A 71 7.06 -13.59 7.70
C TYR A 71 7.22 -14.76 8.70
N PRO A 72 6.41 -14.80 9.77
CA PRO A 72 6.53 -15.83 10.80
C PRO A 72 6.30 -17.26 10.26
N GLY A 73 5.57 -17.43 9.16
CA GLY A 73 5.28 -18.73 8.53
C GLY A 73 6.41 -19.29 7.65
N GLU A 74 7.36 -18.47 7.22
CA GLU A 74 8.45 -18.91 6.34
C GLU A 74 9.51 -19.71 7.12
N PHE A 75 9.68 -19.40 8.39
CA PHE A 75 10.55 -20.15 9.32
C PHE A 75 10.07 -21.60 9.51
N LEU A 76 8.75 -21.81 9.59
CA LEU A 76 8.16 -23.15 9.79
C LEU A 76 8.37 -24.10 8.61
N LYS A 77 8.66 -23.59 7.40
CA LYS A 77 9.04 -24.44 6.25
C LYS A 77 10.45 -24.99 6.37
N LYS A 78 11.34 -24.30 7.09
CA LYS A 78 12.75 -24.70 7.26
C LYS A 78 12.93 -25.78 8.34
N PHE A 79 11.95 -25.95 9.22
CA PHE A 79 11.97 -26.91 10.34
C PHE A 79 10.98 -28.07 10.19
N LYS A 80 10.32 -28.23 9.04
CA LYS A 80 9.69 -29.51 8.69
C LYS A 80 10.77 -30.49 8.26
N VAL A 81 11.40 -31.09 9.26
CA VAL A 81 12.07 -32.41 9.20
C VAL A 81 11.03 -33.50 9.03
#